data_AF-K6YYF8-F1
#
_entry.id   AF-K6YYF8-F1
#
_cell.length_a   1.000
_cell.length_b   1.000
_cell.length_c   1.000
_cell.angle_alpha   90.00
_cell.angle_beta   90.00
_cell.angle_gamma   90.00
#
_symmetry.space_group_name_H-M   'P 1'
#
loop_
_entity.id
_entity.type
_entity.pdbx_description
1 polymer ?
#
loop_
_entity_poly.entity_id
_entity_poly.type
_entity_poly.pdbx_seq_one_letter_code
_entity_poly.pdbx_strand_id
1 'polypeptide(L)' 'MVIPWVGFSLANILKKTQPLSIAKYVTFQTLYDPKQMPGQRSRFTGGSVDYPYLEA' A
#
# COMPACT_ATOMS: atom_id res chain seq x y z
N MET A 1 11.20 13.61 11.58
CA MET A 1 10.54 14.75 10.91
C MET A 1 9.27 15.08 11.68
N VAL A 2 8.82 16.35 11.66
CA VAL A 2 7.48 16.75 12.13
C VAL A 2 6.72 17.23 10.91
N ILE A 3 5.62 16.55 10.56
CA ILE A 3 4.88 16.80 9.32
C ILE A 3 3.39 16.94 9.69
N PRO A 4 2.73 18.05 9.32
CA PRO A 4 1.31 18.26 9.60
C PRO A 4 0.43 17.54 8.56
N TRP A 5 0.35 16.21 8.66
CA TRP A 5 -0.48 15.40 7.75
C TRP A 5 -1.97 15.72 7.87
N VAL A 6 -2.65 15.75 6.73
CA VAL A 6 -4.11 15.91 6.62
C VAL A 6 -4.67 14.67 5.93
N GLY A 7 -5.74 14.10 6.48
CA GLY A 7 -6.37 12.91 5.94
C GLY A 7 -7.58 12.51 6.76
N PHE A 8 -7.97 11.24 6.66
CA PHE A 8 -9.06 10.66 7.44
C PHE A 8 -8.61 9.34 8.07
N SER A 9 -9.36 8.88 9.07
CA SER A 9 -9.05 7.61 9.75
C SER A 9 -9.37 6.40 8.85
N LEU A 10 -8.43 5.47 8.77
CA LEU A 10 -8.62 4.15 8.12
C LEU A 10 -9.87 3.42 8.67
N ALA A 11 -10.13 3.53 9.98
CA ALA A 11 -11.28 2.89 10.62
C ALA A 11 -12.61 3.35 10.00
N ASN A 12 -12.68 4.61 9.52
CA ASN A 12 -13.89 5.12 8.87
C ASN A 12 -14.14 4.48 7.50
N ILE A 13 -13.08 4.10 6.77
CA ILE A 13 -13.20 3.32 5.53
C ILE A 13 -13.59 1.88 5.87
N LEU A 14 -12.88 1.23 6.79
CA LEU A 14 -13.14 -0.18 7.13
C LEU A 14 -14.58 -0.40 7.63
N LYS A 15 -15.14 0.56 8.38
CA LYS A 15 -16.56 0.49 8.78
C LYS A 15 -17.52 0.45 7.59
N LYS A 16 -17.20 1.15 6.49
CA LYS A 16 -18.04 1.16 5.27
C LYS A 16 -17.94 -0.14 4.49
N THR A 17 -16.83 -0.87 4.58
CA THR A 17 -16.62 -2.13 3.87
C THR A 17 -17.19 -3.35 4.59
N GLN A 18 -17.68 -3.19 5.83
CA GLN A 18 -18.32 -4.25 6.62
C GLN A 18 -17.47 -5.55 6.70
N PRO A 19 -16.28 -5.52 7.33
CA PRO A 19 -15.42 -6.69 7.40
C PRO A 19 -16.10 -7.86 8.11
N LEU A 20 -15.82 -9.07 7.63
CA LEU A 20 -16.28 -10.31 8.26
C LEU A 20 -15.70 -10.43 9.68
N SER A 21 -16.43 -11.07 10.59
CA SER A 21 -15.98 -11.29 11.97
C SER A 21 -14.67 -12.08 12.08
N ILE A 22 -14.35 -12.87 11.06
CA ILE A 22 -13.11 -13.66 10.96
C ILE A 22 -11.92 -12.85 10.42
N ALA A 23 -12.13 -11.63 9.91
CA ALA A 23 -11.07 -10.81 9.34
C ALA A 23 -10.14 -10.30 10.46
N LYS A 24 -8.84 -10.58 10.33
CA LYS A 24 -7.83 -10.27 11.35
C LYS A 24 -6.81 -9.20 10.93
N TYR A 25 -6.56 -9.08 9.63
CA TYR A 25 -5.49 -8.26 9.08
C TYR A 25 -5.97 -7.49 7.84
N VAL A 26 -5.24 -6.42 7.51
CA VAL A 26 -5.47 -5.59 6.33
C VAL A 26 -4.16 -5.51 5.56
N THR A 27 -4.17 -5.93 4.30
CA THR A 27 -3.01 -5.82 3.42
C THR A 27 -3.14 -4.59 2.54
N PHE A 28 -2.07 -3.83 2.38
CA PHE A 28 -1.98 -2.71 1.47
C PHE A 28 -1.09 -3.08 0.29
N GLN A 29 -1.54 -2.75 -0.92
CA GLN A 29 -0.77 -2.97 -2.13
C GLN A 29 -0.59 -1.63 -2.85
N THR A 30 0.67 -1.32 -3.19
CA THR A 30 1.00 -0.14 -4.01
C THR A 30 0.66 -0.39 -5.47
N LEU A 31 0.38 0.66 -6.23
CA LEU A 31 0.17 0.59 -7.68
C LEU A 31 1.32 -0.13 -8.39
N TYR A 32 0.98 -1.07 -9.28
CA TYR A 32 1.92 -1.66 -10.23
C TYR A 32 1.74 -1.01 -11.60
N ASP A 33 2.68 -0.15 -11.97
CA ASP A 33 2.75 0.44 -13.31
C ASP A 33 4.22 0.67 -13.71
N PRO A 34 4.89 -0.34 -14.28
CA PRO A 34 6.27 -0.21 -14.70
C PRO A 34 6.45 0.87 -15.79
N LYS A 35 5.41 1.21 -16.57
CA LYS A 35 5.54 2.24 -17.60
C LYS A 35 5.79 3.61 -16.97
N GLN A 36 5.08 3.92 -15.88
CA GLN A 36 5.25 5.17 -15.14
C GLN A 36 6.29 5.08 -14.01
N MET A 37 6.52 3.88 -13.46
CA MET A 37 7.41 3.63 -12.33
C MET A 37 8.61 2.78 -12.77
N PRO A 38 9.71 3.40 -13.25
CA PRO A 38 10.86 2.68 -13.79
C PRO A 38 11.56 1.78 -12.77
N GLY A 39 11.48 2.10 -11.46
CA GLY A 39 11.97 1.24 -10.38
C GLY A 39 11.37 -0.18 -10.41
N GLN A 40 10.14 -0.32 -10.91
CA GLN A 40 9.47 -1.63 -11.01
C GLN A 40 9.93 -2.48 -12.21
N ARG A 41 10.74 -1.92 -13.13
CA ARG A 41 11.22 -2.64 -14.34
C ARG A 41 12.50 -3.42 -14.13
N SER A 42 13.34 -3.00 -13.20
CA SER A 42 14.68 -3.58 -13.02
C SER A 42 15.01 -3.67 -11.54
N ARG A 43 15.48 -4.86 -11.12
CA ARG A 43 15.90 -5.11 -9.74
C ARG A 43 17.03 -4.17 -9.31
N PHE A 44 17.90 -3.77 -10.24
CA PHE A 44 19.01 -2.85 -9.95
C PHE A 44 18.50 -1.45 -9.58
N THR A 45 17.58 -0.89 -10.35
CA THR A 45 17.01 0.45 -10.10
C THR A 45 15.91 0.45 -9.04
N GLY A 46 15.27 -0.70 -8.83
CA GLY A 46 14.18 -0.90 -7.88
C GLY A 46 14.60 -1.32 -6.48
N GLY A 47 15.90 -1.26 -6.16
CA GLY A 47 16.40 -1.62 -4.83
C GLY A 47 16.21 -3.10 -4.46
N SER A 48 16.09 -3.98 -5.46
CA SER A 48 15.79 -5.41 -5.31
C SER A 48 14.49 -5.73 -4.56
N VAL A 49 13.56 -4.77 -4.50
CA VAL A 49 12.22 -4.98 -3.93
C VAL A 49 11.38 -5.80 -4.91
N ASP A 50 10.58 -6.73 -4.37
CA ASP A 50 9.57 -7.44 -5.14
C ASP A 50 8.33 -6.54 -5.29
N TYR A 51 8.06 -6.11 -6.52
CA TYR A 51 6.94 -5.23 -6.85
C TYR A 51 5.73 -6.02 -7.37
N PRO A 52 4.48 -5.56 -7.12
CA PRO A 52 4.12 -4.36 -6.35
C PRO A 52 4.43 -4.48 -4.87
N TYR A 53 4.76 -3.35 -4.24
CA TYR A 53 5.05 -3.31 -2.82
C TYR A 53 3.80 -3.66 -2.00
N LEU A 54 3.97 -4.60 -1.08
CA LEU A 54 2.93 -5.14 -0.21
C LEU A 54 3.31 -4.87 1.26
N GLU A 55 2.36 -4.36 2.03
CA GLU A 55 2.42 -4.28 3.49
C GLU A 55 1.35 -5.20 4.07
N ALA A 56 1.76 -6.18 4.86
CA ALA A 56 0.91 -7.23 5.41
C ALA A 56 0.73 -7.09 6.93
#